data_AF-A0A4Y2Q722-F1
#
_entry.id   AF-A0A4Y2Q722-F1
#
_cell.length_a   1.000
_cell.length_b   1.000
_cell.length_c   1.000
_cell.angle_alpha   90.00
_cell.angle_beta   90.00
_cell.angle_gamma   90.00
#
_symmetry.space_group_name_H-M   'P 1'
#
loop_
_entity.id
_entity.type
_entity.pdbx_description
1 polymer ?
#
loop_
_entity_poly.entity_id
_entity_poly.type
_entity_poly.pdbx_seq_one_letter_code
_entity_poly.pdbx_strand_id
1 'polypeptide(L)'
;MTSTASSFEKFCNQEKNNNKIEDMFQKFPPWVLELNSSILIAIDGSKGEEGVSLAALNVTYNRTLTLKLHPKNSVFTAERCAILIAIERFIQEEDKTYILCSDSLSVLKSLESLHRKSPAISLQIGSAIIRAIPRSKAIKLVWVPAHVSITINDQEDAAAKAARTSDVNIFPCVSTEDLRKVIFRVQADQGHIQWESTKYFRSFMHLPKTTKTQPQRKEILLSRLRTRSLQSWSGIISLLLPVRHSRFERPPLY
;
A
#
# COMPACT_ATOMS: atom_id res chain seq x y z
N MET A 1 16.31 21.30 -13.24
CA MET A 1 15.18 20.63 -12.56
C MET A 1 14.06 20.17 -13.52
N THR A 2 14.30 20.08 -14.84
CA THR A 2 13.27 19.82 -15.87
C THR A 2 13.29 18.40 -16.48
N SER A 3 14.23 17.52 -16.08
CA SER A 3 14.47 16.22 -16.71
C SER A 3 13.47 15.11 -16.28
N THR A 4 13.00 15.14 -15.03
CA THR A 4 12.13 14.10 -14.47
C THR A 4 10.67 14.22 -14.95
N ALA A 5 10.18 15.45 -15.11
CA ALA A 5 8.83 15.72 -15.62
C ALA A 5 8.66 15.28 -17.09
N SER A 6 9.68 15.50 -17.93
CA SER A 6 9.67 15.08 -19.34
C SER A 6 9.70 13.54 -19.49
N SER A 7 10.44 12.84 -18.64
CA SER A 7 10.46 11.37 -18.62
C SER A 7 9.13 10.79 -18.13
N PHE A 8 8.45 11.48 -17.20
CA PHE A 8 7.16 11.07 -16.65
C PHE A 8 5.97 11.31 -17.60
N GLU A 9 5.96 12.41 -18.35
CA GLU A 9 4.95 12.62 -19.39
C GLU A 9 5.11 11.60 -20.53
N LYS A 10 6.35 11.26 -20.90
CA LYS A 10 6.63 10.16 -21.83
C LYS A 10 6.13 8.82 -21.30
N PHE A 11 6.35 8.51 -20.01
CA PHE A 11 5.84 7.31 -19.33
C PHE A 11 4.32 7.15 -19.48
N CYS A 12 3.57 8.20 -19.14
CA CYS A 12 2.11 8.15 -19.17
C CYS A 12 1.52 8.20 -20.58
N ASN A 13 2.24 8.78 -21.54
CA ASN A 13 1.81 8.82 -22.94
C ASN A 13 2.18 7.52 -23.67
N GLN A 14 3.21 6.79 -23.23
CA GLN A 14 3.50 5.42 -23.70
C GLN A 14 2.48 4.39 -23.19
N GLU A 15 1.96 4.52 -21.95
CA GLU A 15 0.92 3.62 -21.42
C GLU A 15 -0.38 3.64 -22.23
N LYS A 16 -0.71 4.76 -22.89
CA LYS A 16 -1.88 4.81 -23.79
C LYS A 16 -1.70 4.00 -25.08
N ASN A 17 -0.47 3.61 -25.42
CA ASN A 17 -0.13 2.98 -26.70
C ASN A 17 0.63 1.65 -26.59
N ASN A 18 0.98 1.16 -25.39
CA ASN A 18 1.77 -0.07 -25.24
C ASN A 18 1.22 -0.97 -24.12
N ASN A 19 0.60 -2.09 -24.51
CA ASN A 19 0.28 -3.25 -23.66
C ASN A 19 1.52 -3.99 -23.12
N LYS A 20 2.72 -3.37 -23.13
CA LYS A 20 4.00 -4.02 -22.86
C LYS A 20 4.22 -4.44 -21.41
N ILE A 21 3.61 -3.77 -20.44
CA ILE A 21 3.75 -4.13 -19.01
C ILE A 21 2.78 -5.27 -18.67
N GLU A 22 1.56 -5.23 -19.21
CA GLU A 22 0.56 -6.30 -19.06
C GLU A 22 1.09 -7.64 -19.59
N ASP A 23 1.76 -7.63 -20.74
CA ASP A 23 2.42 -8.80 -21.34
C ASP A 23 3.54 -9.42 -20.47
N MET A 24 4.03 -8.71 -19.44
CA MET A 24 5.09 -9.20 -18.54
C MET A 24 4.55 -10.10 -17.43
N PHE A 25 3.23 -10.07 -17.16
CA PHE A 25 2.63 -10.80 -16.05
C PHE A 25 2.20 -12.19 -16.45
N GLN A 26 2.70 -13.20 -15.73
CA GLN A 26 2.31 -14.59 -15.95
C GLN A 26 1.91 -15.25 -14.62
N LYS A 27 0.82 -16.04 -14.64
CA LYS A 27 0.49 -16.95 -13.54
C LYS A 27 1.44 -18.14 -13.58
N PHE A 28 1.89 -18.59 -12.39
CA PHE A 28 2.88 -19.65 -12.20
C PHE A 28 2.78 -20.80 -13.24
N PRO A 29 3.67 -20.82 -14.23
CA PRO A 29 3.78 -21.95 -15.14
C PRO A 29 4.54 -23.11 -14.48
N PRO A 30 4.15 -24.38 -14.70
CA PRO A 30 4.88 -25.56 -14.21
C PRO A 30 6.35 -25.62 -14.65
N TRP A 31 6.73 -24.96 -15.75
CA TRP A 31 8.06 -24.99 -16.35
C TRP A 31 9.04 -23.93 -15.85
N VAL A 32 8.73 -23.12 -14.82
CA VAL A 32 9.66 -22.07 -14.32
C VAL A 32 11.03 -22.65 -13.90
N LEU A 33 11.10 -23.95 -13.61
CA LEU A 33 12.34 -24.68 -13.32
C LEU A 33 13.11 -25.16 -14.56
N GLU A 34 12.50 -25.13 -15.76
CA GLU A 34 13.08 -25.66 -17.01
C GLU A 34 13.76 -24.59 -17.88
N LEU A 35 13.74 -23.31 -17.47
CA LEU A 35 14.38 -22.23 -18.22
C LEU A 35 15.87 -22.11 -17.88
N ASN A 36 16.66 -23.04 -18.42
CA ASN A 36 18.12 -23.11 -18.23
C ASN A 36 18.89 -21.84 -18.68
N SER A 37 18.27 -20.91 -19.40
CA SER A 37 18.92 -19.67 -19.89
C SER A 37 18.38 -18.38 -19.26
N SER A 38 17.49 -18.45 -18.27
CA SER A 38 16.92 -17.27 -17.61
C SER A 38 17.55 -17.02 -16.23
N ILE A 39 17.64 -15.75 -15.84
CA ILE A 39 18.05 -15.34 -14.51
C ILE A 39 16.80 -15.28 -13.63
N LEU A 40 16.77 -16.14 -12.61
CA LEU A 40 15.66 -16.24 -11.67
C LEU A 40 15.93 -15.40 -10.43
N ILE A 41 14.96 -14.55 -10.08
CA ILE A 41 15.03 -13.68 -8.91
C ILE A 41 13.75 -13.87 -8.09
N ALA A 42 13.90 -14.33 -6.85
CA ALA A 42 12.82 -14.37 -5.87
C ALA A 42 12.82 -13.10 -5.02
N ILE A 43 11.63 -12.67 -4.61
CA ILE A 43 11.42 -11.41 -3.87
C ILE A 43 10.25 -11.54 -2.91
N ASP A 44 10.46 -11.02 -1.70
CA ASP A 44 9.50 -10.99 -0.61
C ASP A 44 9.71 -9.76 0.26
N GLY A 45 8.62 -9.34 0.88
CA GLY A 45 8.57 -8.32 1.91
C GLY A 45 8.02 -8.91 3.19
N SER A 46 8.76 -8.79 4.28
CA SER A 46 8.34 -9.32 5.58
C SER A 46 7.97 -8.21 6.56
N LYS A 47 6.97 -8.46 7.40
CA LYS A 47 6.64 -7.62 8.55
C LYS A 47 6.41 -8.46 9.79
N GLY A 48 6.98 -8.03 10.90
CA GLY A 48 6.74 -8.60 12.22
C GLY A 48 6.80 -7.53 13.29
N GLU A 49 6.89 -7.95 14.55
CA GLU A 49 6.97 -7.05 15.71
C GLU A 49 8.24 -6.19 15.67
N GLU A 50 9.36 -6.80 15.28
CA GLU A 50 10.68 -6.15 15.16
C GLU A 50 10.79 -5.10 14.05
N GLY A 51 9.85 -5.09 13.11
CA GLY A 51 9.82 -4.12 12.01
C GLY A 51 9.45 -4.72 10.66
N VAL A 52 9.90 -4.03 9.62
CA VAL A 52 9.58 -4.33 8.22
C VAL A 52 10.89 -4.50 7.46
N SER A 53 10.95 -5.46 6.56
CA SER A 53 12.14 -5.77 5.76
C SER A 53 11.74 -6.29 4.38
N LEU A 54 12.72 -6.35 3.50
CA LEU A 54 12.61 -6.96 2.18
C LEU A 54 13.80 -7.89 1.94
N ALA A 55 13.61 -8.86 1.06
CA ALA A 55 14.70 -9.59 0.45
C ALA A 55 14.52 -9.70 -1.07
N ALA A 56 15.65 -9.91 -1.74
CA ALA A 56 15.72 -10.24 -3.15
C ALA A 56 16.85 -11.25 -3.34
N LEU A 57 16.51 -12.44 -3.81
CA LEU A 57 17.43 -13.54 -4.02
C LEU A 57 17.58 -13.80 -5.52
N ASN A 58 18.75 -13.51 -6.08
CA ASN A 58 19.13 -14.01 -7.39
C ASN A 58 19.59 -15.46 -7.25
N VAL A 59 18.71 -16.39 -7.66
CA VAL A 59 18.92 -17.83 -7.52
C VAL A 59 20.03 -18.30 -8.45
N THR A 60 20.07 -17.80 -9.68
CA THR A 60 21.05 -18.20 -10.71
C THR A 60 22.48 -17.92 -10.27
N TYR A 61 22.71 -16.79 -9.60
CA TYR A 61 24.05 -16.39 -9.12
C TYR A 61 24.24 -16.55 -7.61
N ASN A 62 23.26 -17.14 -6.92
CA ASN A 62 23.26 -17.29 -5.46
C ASN A 62 23.62 -16.00 -4.71
N ARG A 63 22.99 -14.87 -5.09
CA ARG A 63 23.19 -13.56 -4.45
C ARG A 63 21.94 -13.10 -3.74
N THR A 64 22.07 -12.75 -2.47
CA THR A 64 20.97 -12.26 -1.65
C THR A 64 21.18 -10.79 -1.30
N LEU A 65 20.13 -10.00 -1.46
CA LEU A 65 20.04 -8.64 -0.96
C LEU A 65 18.93 -8.58 0.07
N THR A 66 19.23 -8.01 1.23
CA THR A 66 18.24 -7.85 2.30
C THR A 66 18.35 -6.44 2.87
N LEU A 67 17.22 -5.75 2.98
CA LEU A 67 17.17 -4.40 3.54
C LEU A 67 16.07 -4.30 4.61
N LYS A 68 16.35 -3.55 5.68
CA LYS A 68 15.37 -3.14 6.68
C LYS A 68 14.69 -1.84 6.25
N LEU A 69 13.38 -1.81 6.38
CA LEU A 69 12.53 -0.67 6.09
C LEU A 69 12.08 -0.02 7.39
N HIS A 70 11.61 1.22 7.30
CA HIS A 70 11.00 1.88 8.45
C HIS A 70 9.76 1.09 8.94
N PRO A 71 9.58 0.89 10.26
CA PRO A 71 8.53 0.01 10.82
C PRO A 71 7.10 0.49 10.53
N LYS A 72 6.93 1.74 10.10
CA LYS A 72 5.62 2.29 9.71
C LYS A 72 5.14 1.77 8.35
N ASN A 73 6.03 1.22 7.52
CA ASN A 73 5.64 0.64 6.25
C ASN A 73 4.76 -0.61 6.44
N SER A 74 3.97 -0.91 5.42
CA SER A 74 3.22 -2.15 5.28
C SER A 74 4.05 -3.20 4.55
N VAL A 75 3.65 -4.47 4.70
CA VAL A 75 4.17 -5.60 3.90
C VAL A 75 4.08 -5.28 2.40
N PHE A 76 2.93 -4.74 1.98
CA PHE A 76 2.67 -4.31 0.61
C PHE A 76 3.66 -3.27 0.06
N THR A 77 4.19 -2.40 0.91
CA THR A 77 5.27 -1.47 0.54
C THR A 77 6.60 -2.19 0.46
N ALA A 78 6.87 -3.10 1.40
CA ALA A 78 8.10 -3.87 1.44
C ALA A 78 8.30 -4.75 0.20
N GLU A 79 7.27 -5.50 -0.20
CA GLU A 79 7.27 -6.34 -1.41
C GLU A 79 7.53 -5.51 -2.68
N ARG A 80 6.99 -4.30 -2.77
CA ARG A 80 7.31 -3.39 -3.89
C ARG A 80 8.74 -2.90 -3.86
N CYS A 81 9.24 -2.53 -2.68
CA CYS A 81 10.64 -2.17 -2.54
C CYS A 81 11.54 -3.34 -2.93
N ALA A 82 11.15 -4.59 -2.64
CA ALA A 82 11.85 -5.80 -3.09
C ALA A 82 11.94 -5.85 -4.62
N ILE A 83 10.83 -5.66 -5.34
CA ILE A 83 10.80 -5.55 -6.81
C ILE A 83 11.74 -4.46 -7.30
N LEU A 84 11.65 -3.26 -6.74
CA LEU A 84 12.45 -2.11 -7.17
C LEU A 84 13.94 -2.42 -7.03
N ILE A 85 14.36 -2.92 -5.88
CA ILE A 85 15.76 -3.25 -5.59
C ILE A 85 16.24 -4.40 -6.46
N ALA A 86 15.43 -5.44 -6.67
CA ALA A 86 15.76 -6.53 -7.57
C ALA A 86 16.06 -6.02 -8.99
N ILE A 87 15.20 -5.15 -9.53
CA ILE A 87 15.41 -4.56 -10.86
C ILE A 87 16.68 -3.71 -10.88
N GLU A 88 16.86 -2.84 -9.89
CA GLU A 88 17.99 -1.91 -9.86
C GLU A 88 19.34 -2.60 -9.60
N ARG A 89 19.36 -3.75 -8.93
CA ARG A 89 20.61 -4.40 -8.52
C ARG A 89 20.96 -5.66 -9.29
N PHE A 90 19.98 -6.43 -9.76
CA PHE A 90 20.23 -7.71 -10.41
C PHE A 90 20.01 -7.69 -11.92
N ILE A 91 19.18 -6.78 -12.44
CA ILE A 91 19.06 -6.61 -13.88
C ILE A 91 20.19 -5.69 -14.31
N GLN A 92 21.33 -6.26 -14.71
CA GLN A 92 22.55 -5.52 -15.08
C GLN A 92 23.14 -5.99 -16.41
N GLU A 93 23.05 -7.28 -16.71
CA GLU A 93 23.60 -7.87 -17.93
C GLU A 93 22.72 -7.66 -19.16
N GLU A 94 23.38 -7.52 -20.30
CA GLU A 94 22.74 -7.37 -21.62
C GLU A 94 22.21 -8.71 -22.15
N ASP A 95 21.13 -8.66 -22.94
CA ASP A 95 20.54 -9.78 -23.67
C ASP A 95 20.13 -11.00 -22.81
N LYS A 96 19.96 -10.80 -21.50
CA LYS A 96 19.43 -11.82 -20.59
C LYS A 96 17.92 -11.72 -20.43
N THR A 97 17.30 -12.86 -20.16
CA THR A 97 15.90 -12.94 -19.72
C THR A 97 15.85 -13.02 -18.20
N TYR A 98 15.12 -12.11 -17.58
CA TYR A 98 14.95 -12.04 -16.12
C TYR A 98 13.52 -12.44 -15.74
N ILE A 99 13.40 -13.25 -14.69
CA ILE A 99 12.13 -13.71 -14.14
C ILE A 99 12.11 -13.32 -12.67
N LEU A 100 11.21 -12.40 -12.32
CA LEU A 100 10.98 -11.95 -10.96
C LEU A 100 9.76 -12.68 -10.41
N CYS A 101 9.98 -13.50 -9.38
CA CYS A 101 8.97 -14.30 -8.72
C CYS A 101 8.52 -13.62 -7.43
N SER A 102 7.22 -13.28 -7.33
CA SER A 102 6.60 -12.73 -6.13
C SER A 102 5.36 -13.52 -5.77
N ASP A 103 5.11 -13.71 -4.48
CA ASP A 103 3.90 -14.35 -3.98
C ASP A 103 2.73 -13.38 -3.74
N SER A 104 3.00 -12.08 -3.82
CA SER A 104 2.00 -11.03 -3.66
C SER A 104 1.28 -10.71 -4.96
N LEU A 105 0.21 -11.45 -5.21
CA LEU A 105 -0.73 -11.16 -6.31
C LEU A 105 -1.24 -9.71 -6.25
N SER A 106 -1.40 -9.17 -5.04
CA SER A 106 -1.87 -7.80 -4.83
C SER A 106 -0.90 -6.75 -5.37
N VAL A 107 0.41 -6.97 -5.20
CA VAL A 107 1.44 -6.07 -5.71
C VAL A 107 1.51 -6.17 -7.23
N LEU A 108 1.51 -7.38 -7.78
CA LEU A 108 1.55 -7.60 -9.23
C LEU A 108 0.37 -6.93 -9.95
N LYS A 109 -0.86 -7.14 -9.47
CA LYS A 109 -2.05 -6.46 -10.00
C LYS A 109 -1.96 -4.93 -9.92
N SER A 110 -1.36 -4.41 -8.85
CA SER A 110 -1.21 -2.95 -8.71
C SER A 110 -0.19 -2.34 -9.68
N LEU A 111 0.75 -3.16 -10.19
CA LEU A 111 1.73 -2.77 -11.20
C LEU A 111 1.18 -2.96 -12.61
N GLU A 112 0.28 -3.93 -12.80
CA GLU A 112 -0.50 -4.09 -14.04
C GLU A 112 -1.40 -2.87 -14.28
N SER A 113 -2.07 -2.37 -13.22
CA SER A 113 -2.92 -1.18 -13.28
C SER A 113 -2.17 0.12 -12.98
N LEU A 114 -0.93 0.28 -13.48
CA LEU A 114 -0.11 1.46 -13.21
C LEU A 114 -0.72 2.71 -13.89
N HIS A 115 -0.67 3.85 -13.19
CA HIS A 115 -1.16 5.13 -13.70
C HIS A 115 -0.54 6.29 -12.94
N ARG A 116 -0.75 7.54 -13.41
CA ARG A 116 -0.18 8.78 -12.82
C ARG A 116 -0.41 8.96 -11.32
N LYS A 117 -1.51 8.45 -10.78
CA LYS A 117 -1.88 8.60 -9.36
C LYS A 117 -1.42 7.43 -8.51
N SER A 118 -0.68 6.48 -9.08
CA SER A 118 -0.18 5.33 -8.34
C SER A 118 0.85 5.78 -7.30
N PRO A 119 1.05 4.96 -6.24
CA PRO A 119 2.06 5.24 -5.24
C PRO A 119 3.44 5.50 -5.87
N ALA A 120 4.23 6.39 -5.26
CA ALA A 120 5.53 6.80 -5.77
C ALA A 120 6.46 5.60 -6.08
N ILE A 121 6.44 4.58 -5.22
CA ILE A 121 7.23 3.36 -5.42
C ILE A 121 6.78 2.58 -6.66
N SER A 122 5.48 2.47 -6.92
CA SER A 122 4.98 1.82 -8.14
C SER A 122 5.47 2.55 -9.40
N LEU A 123 5.49 3.88 -9.37
CA LEU A 123 6.02 4.70 -10.46
C LEU A 123 7.54 4.52 -10.63
N GLN A 124 8.27 4.41 -9.52
CA GLN A 124 9.71 4.11 -9.54
C GLN A 124 9.99 2.74 -10.16
N ILE A 125 9.18 1.72 -9.84
CA ILE A 125 9.27 0.38 -10.45
C ILE A 125 9.04 0.48 -11.96
N GLY A 126 7.97 1.13 -12.40
CA GLY A 126 7.69 1.32 -13.84
C GLY A 126 8.84 2.03 -14.56
N SER A 127 9.41 3.07 -13.94
CA SER A 127 10.59 3.76 -14.48
C SER A 127 11.82 2.85 -14.54
N ALA A 128 12.07 2.03 -13.51
CA ALA A 128 13.18 1.09 -13.48
C ALA A 128 13.05 0.01 -14.57
N ILE A 129 11.83 -0.53 -14.77
CA ILE A 129 11.53 -1.48 -15.85
C ILE A 129 11.85 -0.86 -17.21
N ILE A 130 11.39 0.37 -17.48
CA ILE A 130 11.62 1.04 -18.77
C ILE A 130 13.10 1.28 -19.03
N ARG A 131 13.89 1.61 -18.00
CA ARG A 131 15.35 1.71 -18.14
C ARG A 131 16.01 0.34 -18.39
N ALA A 132 15.39 -0.74 -17.94
CA ALA A 132 15.94 -2.09 -18.04
C ALA A 132 15.56 -2.82 -19.34
N ILE A 133 14.41 -2.51 -19.95
CA ILE A 133 13.93 -3.16 -21.18
C ILE A 133 14.93 -3.06 -22.35
N PRO A 134 15.53 -1.90 -22.69
CA PRO A 134 16.37 -1.79 -23.89
C PRO A 134 17.62 -2.67 -23.89
N ARG A 135 18.08 -3.09 -22.71
CA ARG A 135 19.27 -3.91 -22.51
C ARG A 135 18.93 -5.36 -22.16
N SER A 136 17.66 -5.69 -21.90
CA SER A 136 17.26 -7.03 -21.49
C SER A 136 16.54 -7.70 -22.64
N LYS A 137 16.78 -9.01 -22.84
CA LYS A 137 16.00 -9.79 -23.81
C LYS A 137 14.53 -9.86 -23.43
N ALA A 138 14.26 -10.06 -22.14
CA ALA A 138 12.92 -10.00 -21.57
C ALA A 138 12.99 -9.81 -20.04
N ILE A 139 11.98 -9.16 -19.47
CA ILE A 139 11.77 -9.09 -18.03
C ILE A 139 10.34 -9.57 -17.79
N LYS A 140 10.16 -10.57 -16.93
CA LYS A 140 8.86 -11.17 -16.62
C LYS A 140 8.60 -11.08 -15.12
N LEU A 141 7.39 -10.68 -14.74
CA LEU A 141 6.93 -10.73 -13.36
C LEU A 141 5.95 -11.90 -13.22
N VAL A 142 6.30 -12.87 -12.38
CA VAL A 142 5.55 -14.12 -12.23
C VAL A 142 5.00 -14.20 -10.82
N TRP A 143 3.69 -14.45 -10.74
CA TRP A 143 3.09 -14.78 -9.46
C TRP A 143 3.39 -16.22 -9.09
N VAL A 144 3.88 -16.46 -7.86
CA VAL A 144 4.15 -17.79 -7.30
C VAL A 144 3.28 -17.98 -6.05
N PRO A 145 2.56 -19.08 -5.86
CA PRO A 145 1.80 -19.28 -4.63
C PRO A 145 2.74 -19.41 -3.41
N ALA A 146 2.43 -18.65 -2.36
CA ALA A 146 3.14 -18.73 -1.08
C ALA A 146 3.05 -20.15 -0.48
N HIS A 147 4.11 -20.59 0.20
CA HIS A 147 4.16 -21.83 0.98
C HIS A 147 3.93 -23.14 0.22
N VAL A 148 4.05 -23.14 -1.11
CA VAL A 148 4.00 -24.38 -1.91
C VAL A 148 5.39 -25.03 -1.98
N SER A 149 6.09 -25.20 -0.85
CA SER A 149 7.37 -25.94 -0.73
C SER A 149 8.37 -25.74 -1.89
N ILE A 150 8.39 -24.56 -2.51
CA ILE A 150 9.35 -24.21 -3.54
C ILE A 150 10.53 -23.65 -2.77
N THR A 151 11.63 -24.41 -2.74
CA THR A 151 12.84 -24.12 -1.94
C THR A 151 13.33 -22.68 -2.09
N ILE A 152 13.14 -22.08 -3.27
CA ILE A 152 13.51 -20.70 -3.59
C ILE A 152 12.70 -19.68 -2.76
N ASN A 153 11.40 -19.91 -2.58
CA ASN A 153 10.53 -19.01 -1.80
C ASN A 153 10.83 -19.11 -0.31
N ASP A 154 11.12 -20.32 0.18
CA ASP A 154 11.42 -20.55 1.60
C ASP A 154 12.74 -19.89 2.01
N GLN A 155 13.77 -19.96 1.15
CA GLN A 155 15.05 -19.29 1.39
C GLN A 155 14.92 -17.77 1.44
N GLU A 156 14.11 -17.22 0.56
CA GLU A 156 13.97 -15.79 0.40
C GLU A 156 13.07 -15.17 1.48
N ASP A 157 11.96 -15.82 1.85
CA ASP A 157 11.15 -15.48 3.04
C ASP A 157 11.98 -15.57 4.34
N ALA A 158 12.79 -16.61 4.50
CA ALA A 158 13.71 -16.71 5.65
C ALA A 158 14.71 -15.56 5.69
N ALA A 159 15.26 -15.16 4.53
CA ALA A 159 16.18 -14.02 4.42
C ALA A 159 15.47 -12.70 4.77
N ALA A 160 14.25 -12.47 4.27
CA ALA A 160 13.45 -11.31 4.60
C ALA A 160 13.16 -11.26 6.11
N LYS A 161 12.77 -12.38 6.72
CA LYS A 161 12.53 -12.50 8.17
C LYS A 161 13.77 -12.17 9.00
N ALA A 162 14.92 -12.72 8.64
CA ALA A 162 16.18 -12.46 9.34
C ALA A 162 16.63 -10.99 9.24
N ALA A 163 16.33 -10.33 8.12
CA ALA A 163 16.70 -8.94 7.89
C ALA A 163 15.97 -7.93 8.78
N ARG A 164 14.85 -8.32 9.42
CA ARG A 164 14.08 -7.42 10.31
C ARG A 164 14.89 -6.95 11.51
N THR A 165 15.78 -7.80 12.02
CA THR A 165 16.61 -7.53 13.21
C THR A 165 17.97 -6.92 12.85
N SER A 166 18.29 -6.74 11.57
CA SER A 166 19.57 -6.17 11.13
C SER A 166 19.49 -4.65 11.01
N ASP A 167 20.38 -3.94 11.69
CA ASP A 167 20.46 -2.46 11.63
C ASP A 167 21.50 -1.93 10.63
N VAL A 168 22.11 -2.82 9.83
CA VAL A 168 23.23 -2.46 8.94
C VAL A 168 22.73 -1.93 7.59
N ASN A 169 21.66 -2.53 7.05
CA ASN A 169 21.20 -2.28 5.69
C ASN A 169 19.82 -1.63 5.67
N ILE A 170 19.75 -0.33 5.93
CA ILE A 170 18.48 0.42 6.01
C ILE A 170 18.13 1.00 4.64
N PHE A 171 16.93 0.69 4.14
CA PHE A 171 16.36 1.35 2.96
C PHE A 171 15.53 2.56 3.42
N PRO A 172 15.93 3.80 3.08
CA PRO A 172 15.28 5.03 3.55
C PRO A 172 14.00 5.31 2.77
N CYS A 173 13.02 4.42 2.92
CA CYS A 173 11.72 4.53 2.28
C CYS A 173 10.63 4.52 3.34
N VAL A 174 9.75 5.51 3.29
CA VAL A 174 8.47 5.48 4.00
C VAL A 174 7.38 5.87 3.02
N SER A 175 6.46 4.94 2.74
CA SER A 175 5.34 5.21 1.82
C SER A 175 4.44 6.31 2.38
N THR A 176 4.06 7.26 1.52
CA THR A 176 3.13 8.33 1.91
C THR A 176 1.75 7.78 2.27
N GLU A 177 1.34 6.69 1.63
CA GLU A 177 0.10 5.97 1.89
C GLU A 177 0.12 5.33 3.28
N ASP A 178 1.25 4.70 3.64
CA ASP A 178 1.44 4.11 4.96
C ASP A 178 1.51 5.18 6.05
N LEU A 179 2.22 6.29 5.80
CA LEU A 179 2.24 7.44 6.72
C LEU A 179 0.85 8.03 6.92
N ARG A 180 0.07 8.25 5.84
CA ARG A 180 -1.31 8.72 5.94
C ARG A 180 -2.16 7.78 6.80
N LYS A 181 -2.07 6.46 6.58
CA LYS A 181 -2.79 5.47 7.41
C LYS A 181 -2.41 5.57 8.88
N VAL A 182 -1.12 5.76 9.18
CA VAL A 182 -0.64 5.93 10.57
C VAL A 182 -1.19 7.22 11.17
N ILE A 183 -1.14 8.34 10.46
CA ILE A 183 -1.65 9.63 10.94
C ILE A 183 -3.15 9.54 11.22
N PHE A 184 -3.95 9.01 10.28
CA PHE A 184 -5.39 8.87 10.48
C PHE A 184 -5.73 7.94 11.63
N ARG A 185 -4.95 6.87 11.86
CA ARG A 185 -5.13 6.01 13.02
C ARG A 185 -4.86 6.77 14.32
N VAL A 186 -3.73 7.50 14.41
CA VAL A 186 -3.40 8.30 15.60
C VAL A 186 -4.48 9.34 15.88
N GLN A 187 -4.98 10.03 14.86
CA GLN A 187 -6.08 10.99 15.01
C GLN A 187 -7.37 10.33 15.48
N ALA A 188 -7.69 9.14 14.95
CA ALA A 188 -8.85 8.38 15.38
C ALA A 188 -8.72 7.92 16.85
N ASP A 189 -7.53 7.45 17.24
CA ASP A 189 -7.24 7.01 18.61
C ASP A 189 -7.31 8.19 19.59
N GLN A 190 -6.76 9.35 19.22
CA GLN A 190 -6.90 10.59 20.01
C GLN A 190 -8.35 11.03 20.15
N GLY A 191 -9.11 11.00 19.06
CA GLY A 191 -10.55 11.29 19.08
C GLY A 191 -11.32 10.31 19.97
N HIS A 192 -10.88 9.05 20.03
CA HIS A 192 -11.45 8.04 20.91
C HIS A 192 -11.15 8.33 22.38
N ILE A 193 -9.88 8.58 22.73
CA ILE A 193 -9.48 8.93 24.10
C ILE A 193 -10.23 10.19 24.57
N GLN A 194 -10.35 11.19 23.69
CA GLN A 194 -11.11 12.40 23.98
C GLN A 194 -12.59 12.10 24.22
N TRP A 195 -13.19 11.22 23.42
CA TRP A 195 -14.57 10.77 23.61
C TRP A 195 -14.76 10.04 24.94
N GLU A 196 -13.86 9.11 25.29
CA GLU A 196 -13.88 8.38 26.56
C GLU A 196 -13.79 9.30 27.78
N SER A 197 -13.05 10.40 27.65
CA SER A 197 -12.90 11.41 28.71
C SER A 197 -14.14 12.30 28.91
N THR A 198 -15.15 12.22 28.03
CA THR A 198 -16.34 13.08 28.14
C THR A 198 -17.34 12.54 29.17
N LYS A 199 -18.06 13.45 29.85
CA LYS A 199 -19.14 13.09 30.80
C LYS A 199 -20.28 12.28 30.15
N TYR A 200 -20.38 12.33 28.83
CA TYR A 200 -21.41 11.65 28.05
C TYR A 200 -21.02 10.22 27.66
N PHE A 201 -19.74 9.84 27.80
CA PHE A 201 -19.26 8.53 27.37
C PHE A 201 -20.07 7.38 27.95
N ARG A 202 -20.30 7.38 29.27
CA ARG A 202 -21.06 6.33 29.97
C ARG A 202 -22.50 6.19 29.46
N SER A 203 -23.14 7.30 29.09
CA SER A 203 -24.51 7.32 28.57
C SER A 203 -24.61 6.81 27.13
N PHE A 204 -23.49 6.81 26.39
CA PHE A 204 -23.45 6.54 24.95
C PHE A 204 -22.43 5.46 24.57
N MET A 205 -22.09 4.56 25.51
CA MET A 205 -21.13 3.47 25.27
C MET A 205 -21.52 2.51 24.14
N HIS A 206 -22.82 2.43 23.83
CA HIS A 206 -23.36 1.59 22.75
C HIS A 206 -23.12 2.17 21.35
N LEU A 207 -22.64 3.42 21.23
CA LEU A 207 -22.37 4.02 19.92
C LEU A 207 -21.11 3.39 19.30
N PRO A 208 -21.17 3.01 18.01
CA PRO A 208 -20.09 2.29 17.36
C PRO A 208 -18.78 3.10 17.36
N LYS A 209 -17.67 2.37 17.53
CA LYS A 209 -16.30 2.90 17.59
C LYS A 209 -15.85 3.57 16.28
N THR A 210 -16.52 3.30 15.17
CA THR A 210 -16.17 3.82 13.84
C THR A 210 -17.36 4.55 13.21
N THR A 211 -17.12 5.70 12.58
CA THR A 211 -18.17 6.51 11.91
C THR A 211 -18.39 6.13 10.46
N LYS A 212 -17.85 5.00 9.97
CA LYS A 212 -17.83 4.72 8.52
C LYS A 212 -19.20 4.44 7.88
N THR A 213 -20.30 4.38 8.65
CA THR A 213 -21.63 4.07 8.11
C THR A 213 -22.76 4.68 8.96
N GLN A 214 -22.84 6.00 9.08
CA GLN A 214 -24.03 6.68 9.62
C GLN A 214 -24.44 7.86 8.70
N PRO A 215 -25.74 8.16 8.56
CA PRO A 215 -26.20 9.35 7.84
C PRO A 215 -25.57 10.62 8.41
N GLN A 216 -25.16 11.54 7.51
CA GLN A 216 -24.42 12.79 7.78
C GLN A 216 -24.89 13.57 9.03
N ARG A 217 -26.20 13.58 9.32
CA ARG A 217 -26.77 14.29 10.48
C ARG A 217 -26.40 13.67 11.83
N LYS A 218 -26.39 12.34 11.93
CA LYS A 218 -25.98 11.63 13.15
C LYS A 218 -24.49 11.80 13.40
N GLU A 219 -23.69 11.86 12.34
CA GLU A 219 -22.26 12.13 12.42
C GLU A 219 -21.95 13.56 12.89
N ILE A 220 -22.73 14.56 12.44
CA ILE A 220 -22.63 15.94 12.94
C ILE A 220 -23.01 16.00 14.42
N LEU A 221 -24.10 15.33 14.83
CA LEU A 221 -24.52 15.29 16.24
C LEU A 221 -23.45 14.63 17.13
N LEU A 222 -22.93 13.48 16.71
CA LEU A 222 -21.83 12.76 17.36
C LEU A 222 -20.55 13.60 17.44
N SER A 223 -20.19 14.28 16.34
CA SER A 223 -19.02 15.16 16.30
C SER A 223 -19.18 16.37 17.21
N ARG A 224 -20.37 16.96 17.28
CA ARG A 224 -20.67 18.08 18.18
C ARG A 224 -20.70 17.67 19.66
N LEU A 225 -21.19 16.46 19.95
CA LEU A 225 -21.13 15.87 21.30
C LEU A 225 -19.69 15.64 21.74
N ARG A 226 -18.83 15.16 20.82
CA ARG A 226 -17.40 14.91 21.07
C ARG A 226 -16.58 16.20 21.23
N THR A 227 -16.83 17.21 20.42
CA THR A 227 -16.09 18.49 20.41
C THR A 227 -16.59 19.51 21.45
N ARG A 228 -17.56 19.15 22.30
CA ARG A 228 -18.19 20.03 23.31
C ARG A 228 -18.82 21.30 22.72
N SER A 229 -19.15 21.30 21.44
CA SER A 229 -19.79 22.44 20.75
C SER A 229 -21.31 22.46 20.92
N LEU A 230 -21.90 21.46 21.59
CA LEU A 230 -23.31 21.47 21.99
C LEU A 230 -23.49 22.25 23.30
N GLN A 231 -24.08 23.43 23.18
CA GLN A 231 -24.33 24.34 24.31
C GLN A 231 -25.58 23.99 25.13
N SER A 232 -26.55 23.24 24.59
CA SER A 232 -27.84 22.99 25.28
C SER A 232 -28.63 21.79 24.73
N TRP A 233 -29.54 21.25 25.56
CA TRP A 233 -30.52 20.22 25.17
C TRP A 233 -31.41 20.64 23.98
N SER A 234 -31.66 21.95 23.81
CA SER A 234 -32.41 22.48 22.65
C SER A 234 -31.69 22.27 21.31
N GLY A 235 -30.35 22.26 21.29
CA GLY A 235 -29.55 21.96 20.10
C GLY A 235 -29.58 20.49 19.66
N ILE A 236 -29.91 19.58 20.57
CA ILE A 236 -30.07 18.14 20.27
C ILE A 236 -31.40 17.91 19.54
N ILE A 237 -32.47 18.57 19.99
CA ILE A 237 -33.82 18.45 19.42
C ILE A 237 -33.87 19.03 18.00
N SER A 238 -33.20 20.15 17.74
CA SER A 238 -33.17 20.78 16.40
C SER A 238 -32.44 19.96 15.33
N LEU A 239 -31.51 19.08 15.74
CA LEU A 239 -30.77 18.20 14.83
C LEU A 239 -31.42 16.83 14.64
N LEU A 240 -32.37 16.44 15.50
CA LEU A 240 -33.09 15.17 15.45
C LEU A 240 -34.43 15.25 14.73
N LEU A 241 -35.07 16.44 14.65
CA LEU A 241 -36.34 16.61 13.96
C LEU A 241 -36.16 16.95 12.47
N PRO A 242 -36.89 16.30 11.54
CA PRO A 242 -36.91 16.72 10.15
C PRO A 242 -37.62 18.07 10.04
N VAL A 243 -36.95 19.06 9.44
CA VAL A 243 -37.53 20.39 9.14
C VAL A 243 -38.80 20.19 8.31
N ARG A 244 -39.98 20.31 8.93
CA ARG A 244 -41.23 20.56 8.23
C ARG A 244 -41.49 22.06 8.25
N HIS A 245 -41.40 22.68 7.08
CA HIS A 245 -42.05 23.96 6.84
C HIS A 245 -43.56 23.77 7.00
N SER A 246 -44.15 24.39 8.01
CA SER A 246 -45.57 24.71 8.03
C SER A 246 -45.80 25.92 8.92
N ARG A 247 -46.35 26.97 8.31
CA ARG A 247 -46.72 28.26 8.91
C ARG A 247 -47.56 28.01 10.16
N PHE A 248 -47.19 28.67 11.26
CA PHE A 248 -48.07 28.83 12.42
C PHE A 248 -49.00 30.01 12.14
N GLU A 249 -50.26 29.72 11.83
CA GLU A 249 -51.36 30.67 12.09
C GLU A 249 -51.63 30.69 13.60
N ARG A 250 -51.76 31.89 14.18
CA ARG A 250 -52.17 32.06 15.60
C ARG A 250 -53.70 31.95 15.69
N PRO A 251 -54.27 31.28 16.70
CA PRO A 251 -55.68 31.41 17.01
C PRO A 251 -55.95 32.67 17.86
N PRO A 252 -57.19 33.19 17.85
CA PRO A 252 -57.51 34.51 18.40
C PRO A 252 -57.62 34.48 19.92
N LEU A 253 -57.34 35.64 20.51
CA LEU A 253 -57.55 35.93 21.93
C LEU A 253 -59.06 36.04 22.19
N TYR A 254 -59.53 35.32 23.21
CA TYR A 254 -60.70 35.68 24.00
C TYR A 254 -60.24 36.10 25.38
#